data_AF-A0A7X6PCI8-F1
#
_entry.id   AF-A0A7X6PCI8-F1
#
_cell.length_a   1.000
_cell.length_b   1.000
_cell.length_c   1.000
_cell.angle_alpha   90.00
_cell.angle_beta   90.00
_cell.angle_gamma   90.00
#
_symmetry.space_group_name_H-M   'P 1'
#
loop_
_entity.id
_entity.type
_entity.pdbx_description
1 polymer ?
#
loop_
_entity_poly.entity_id
_entity_poly.type
_entity_poly.pdbx_seq_one_letter_code
_entity_poly.pdbx_strand_id
1 'polypeptide(L)'
;LKENRPGEKRQISIYTLEKGKISHAVKNEISGKEKSKLFPQDIGMIVNDFLVENFPEIVDYNFTAEIKRQFDEIALGKLKWTGMLKKFYGPFHKTVESTLEKKHRKTAGRFLGNHPETGEPVSARMGRFGPVAQIGSSEDGNKPRYASLTRDQLIETISLEEALRLFTLPRTLGSFENEEVVVGKGRFGPYIRHKSKFYSVKKGVDDPYSLTLERAIQIIHEKNEAEKKKLVREFGDIMLLNGRYGLYLSRDKKNYRIPKGTDINSLTREECEAIIERSEKKKK
;
A
#
# COMPACT_ATOMS: atom_id res chain seq x y z
N LEU A 1 -7.38 -6.92 -4.29
CA LEU A 1 -6.23 -6.67 -5.19
C LEU A 1 -5.47 -7.98 -5.35
N LYS A 2 -4.96 -8.32 -6.54
CA LYS A 2 -4.07 -9.49 -6.68
C LYS A 2 -2.64 -9.05 -6.35
N GLU A 3 -1.98 -9.77 -5.48
CA GLU A 3 -0.64 -9.43 -5.01
C GLU A 3 0.31 -10.62 -5.16
N ASN A 4 1.60 -10.31 -5.17
CA ASN A 4 2.67 -11.29 -5.12
C ASN A 4 3.34 -11.15 -3.76
N ARG A 5 3.48 -12.26 -3.03
CA ARG A 5 4.28 -12.30 -1.79
C ARG A 5 5.57 -13.08 -2.07
N PRO A 6 6.75 -12.48 -1.83
CA PRO A 6 8.00 -13.21 -1.95
C PRO A 6 7.99 -14.33 -0.91
N GLY A 7 8.49 -15.51 -1.29
CA GLY A 7 8.68 -16.59 -0.33
C GLY A 7 9.95 -16.37 0.49
N GLU A 8 9.97 -16.94 1.68
CA GLU A 8 11.14 -16.92 2.55
C GLU A 8 12.03 -18.13 2.27
N LYS A 9 13.36 -17.90 2.30
CA LYS A 9 14.32 -18.99 2.21
C LYS A 9 14.35 -19.71 3.56
N ARG A 10 14.06 -21.00 3.54
CA ARG A 10 14.23 -21.89 4.69
C ARG A 10 15.20 -23.01 4.37
N GLN A 11 15.98 -23.38 5.37
CA GLN A 11 16.87 -24.52 5.30
C GLN A 11 16.09 -25.77 5.73
N ILE A 12 16.06 -26.79 4.88
CA ILE A 12 15.40 -28.07 5.16
C ILE A 12 16.44 -29.18 5.24
N SER A 13 16.29 -30.04 6.24
CA SER A 13 17.07 -31.28 6.37
C SER A 13 16.31 -32.41 5.71
N ILE A 14 16.90 -33.00 4.68
CA ILE A 14 16.35 -34.15 3.97
C ILE A 14 17.12 -35.38 4.40
N TYR A 15 16.40 -36.36 4.95
CA TYR A 15 16.93 -37.68 5.25
C TYR A 15 16.39 -38.67 4.21
N THR A 16 17.28 -39.33 3.48
CA THR A 16 16.92 -40.35 2.46
C THR A 16 17.42 -41.71 2.89
N LEU A 17 16.52 -42.68 3.04
CA LEU A 17 16.85 -44.08 3.35
C LEU A 17 16.86 -44.90 2.06
N GLU A 18 18.04 -45.35 1.62
CA GLU A 18 18.19 -46.27 0.50
C GLU A 18 19.02 -47.49 0.92
N LYS A 19 18.49 -48.69 0.66
CA LYS A 19 19.17 -49.97 0.96
C LYS A 19 19.74 -50.06 2.39
N GLY A 20 18.99 -49.56 3.38
CA GLY A 20 19.40 -49.58 4.79
C GLY A 20 20.43 -48.52 5.20
N LYS A 21 20.82 -47.61 4.30
CA LYS A 21 21.68 -46.46 4.61
C LYS A 21 20.86 -45.17 4.60
N ILE A 22 20.96 -44.40 5.70
CA ILE A 22 20.39 -43.05 5.79
C ILE A 22 21.44 -42.07 5.29
N SER A 23 21.10 -41.29 4.27
CA SER A 23 21.87 -40.12 3.85
C SER A 23 21.17 -38.84 4.30
N HIS A 24 21.96 -37.84 4.72
CA HIS A 24 21.48 -36.54 5.17
C HIS A 24 21.96 -35.47 4.20
N ALA A 25 21.03 -34.65 3.72
CA ALA A 25 21.33 -33.52 2.85
C ALA A 25 20.59 -32.28 3.34
N VAL A 26 21.30 -31.15 3.40
CA VAL A 26 20.69 -29.87 3.73
C VAL A 26 20.44 -29.10 2.44
N LYS A 27 19.18 -28.73 2.19
CA LYS A 27 18.79 -27.95 1.02
C LYS A 27 18.15 -26.64 1.43
N ASN A 28 18.30 -25.64 0.57
CA ASN A 28 17.57 -24.38 0.68
C ASN A 28 16.31 -24.49 -0.18
N GLU A 29 15.16 -24.24 0.43
CA GLU A 29 13.86 -24.16 -0.24
C GLU A 29 13.28 -22.76 -0.05
N ILE A 30 12.53 -22.27 -1.04
CA ILE A 30 11.72 -21.06 -0.90
C ILE A 30 10.30 -21.49 -0.55
N SER A 31 9.82 -21.15 0.65
CA SER A 31 8.47 -21.46 1.11
C SER A 31 7.58 -20.21 1.12
N GLY A 32 6.26 -20.38 0.96
CA GLY A 32 5.29 -19.27 1.04
C GLY A 32 5.32 -18.30 -0.14
N LYS A 33 5.95 -18.65 -1.27
CA LYS A 33 5.94 -17.82 -2.48
C LYS A 33 4.56 -17.86 -3.14
N GLU A 34 3.85 -16.75 -3.12
CA GLU A 34 2.54 -16.62 -3.72
C GLU A 34 2.55 -15.63 -4.88
N LYS A 35 1.94 -16.02 -6.01
CA LYS A 35 1.87 -15.20 -7.22
C LYS A 35 0.42 -14.95 -7.62
N SER A 36 0.06 -13.67 -7.77
CA SER A 36 -1.24 -13.21 -8.25
C SER A 36 -2.43 -13.74 -7.45
N LYS A 37 -2.25 -13.88 -6.13
CA LYS A 37 -3.30 -14.32 -5.20
C LYS A 37 -4.05 -13.14 -4.60
N LEU A 38 -5.28 -13.40 -4.17
CA LEU A 38 -6.07 -12.45 -3.40
C LEU A 38 -5.73 -12.60 -1.92
N PHE A 39 -5.39 -11.49 -1.28
CA PHE A 39 -5.18 -11.43 0.16
C PHE A 39 -6.21 -10.51 0.79
N PRO A 40 -6.79 -10.90 1.94
CA PRO A 40 -7.63 -10.00 2.70
C PRO A 40 -6.80 -8.82 3.20
N GLN A 41 -7.43 -7.65 3.27
CA GLN A 41 -6.85 -6.44 3.85
C GLN A 41 -7.40 -6.27 5.27
N ASP A 42 -6.70 -5.54 6.15
CA ASP A 42 -7.15 -5.29 7.52
C ASP A 42 -8.61 -4.82 7.61
N ILE A 43 -8.99 -3.87 6.74
CA ILE A 43 -10.38 -3.39 6.69
C ILE A 43 -11.37 -4.49 6.33
N GLY A 44 -10.99 -5.39 5.42
CA GLY A 44 -11.85 -6.51 5.02
C GLY A 44 -12.01 -7.52 6.15
N MET A 45 -10.95 -7.80 6.90
CA MET A 45 -10.99 -8.68 8.07
C MET A 45 -11.85 -8.05 9.18
N ILE A 46 -11.61 -6.78 9.53
CA ILE A 46 -12.40 -6.07 10.55
C ILE A 46 -13.89 -6.04 10.20
N VAL A 47 -14.23 -5.75 8.94
CA VAL A 47 -15.63 -5.75 8.50
C VAL A 47 -16.21 -7.16 8.55
N ASN A 48 -15.45 -8.17 8.10
CA ASN A 48 -15.89 -9.56 8.17
C ASN A 48 -16.16 -9.99 9.61
N ASP A 49 -15.23 -9.74 10.52
CA ASP A 49 -15.34 -10.14 11.93
C ASP A 49 -16.53 -9.42 12.59
N PHE A 50 -16.71 -8.14 12.28
CA PHE A 50 -17.90 -7.39 12.71
C PHE A 50 -19.20 -8.01 12.19
N LEU A 51 -19.25 -8.41 10.91
CA LEU A 51 -20.45 -9.02 10.32
C LEU A 51 -20.71 -10.42 10.89
N VAL A 52 -19.66 -11.21 11.13
CA VAL A 52 -19.77 -12.54 11.75
C VAL A 52 -20.25 -12.44 13.20
N GLU A 53 -19.73 -11.48 13.98
CA GLU A 53 -20.12 -11.27 15.38
C GLU A 53 -21.55 -10.74 15.53
N ASN A 54 -22.01 -9.85 14.63
CA ASN A 54 -23.29 -9.16 14.78
C ASN A 54 -24.41 -9.64 13.86
N PHE A 55 -24.08 -10.28 12.73
CA PHE A 55 -25.05 -10.72 11.70
C PHE A 55 -24.81 -12.18 11.24
N PRO A 56 -24.67 -13.15 12.16
CA PRO A 56 -24.29 -14.52 11.81
C PRO A 56 -25.25 -15.19 10.82
N GLU A 57 -26.55 -14.93 10.93
CA GLU A 57 -27.57 -15.51 10.04
C GLU A 57 -27.44 -15.07 8.58
N ILE A 58 -26.86 -13.89 8.32
CA ILE A 58 -26.77 -13.31 6.97
C ILE A 58 -25.45 -13.69 6.30
N VAL A 59 -24.37 -13.79 7.07
CA VAL A 59 -23.06 -14.21 6.55
C VAL A 59 -22.92 -15.72 6.42
N ASP A 60 -23.89 -16.48 6.94
CA ASP A 60 -23.90 -17.93 6.83
C ASP A 60 -23.95 -18.40 5.37
N TYR A 61 -23.20 -19.46 5.05
CA TYR A 61 -23.15 -20.00 3.69
C TYR A 61 -24.50 -20.53 3.20
N ASN A 62 -25.34 -21.05 4.10
CA ASN A 62 -26.66 -21.58 3.76
C ASN A 62 -27.69 -20.48 3.53
N PHE A 63 -27.48 -19.27 4.05
CA PHE A 63 -28.39 -18.14 3.87
C PHE A 63 -28.69 -17.90 2.38
N THR A 64 -27.64 -17.88 1.55
CA THR A 64 -27.79 -17.64 0.11
C THR A 64 -28.55 -18.78 -0.58
N ALA A 65 -28.32 -20.03 -0.15
CA ALA A 65 -29.03 -21.18 -0.71
C ALA A 65 -30.53 -21.13 -0.37
N GLU A 66 -30.86 -20.80 0.87
CA GLU A 66 -32.24 -20.70 1.34
C GLU A 66 -33.00 -19.54 0.66
N ILE A 67 -32.38 -18.37 0.52
CA ILE A 67 -32.99 -17.23 -0.19
C ILE A 67 -33.24 -17.56 -1.66
N LYS A 68 -32.30 -18.24 -2.33
CA LYS A 68 -32.52 -18.67 -3.73
C LYS A 68 -33.69 -19.64 -3.85
N ARG A 69 -33.78 -20.62 -2.96
CA ARG A 69 -34.92 -21.56 -2.91
C ARG A 69 -36.26 -20.81 -2.74
N GLN A 70 -36.28 -19.79 -1.89
CA GLN A 70 -37.47 -18.96 -1.70
C GLN A 70 -37.81 -18.12 -2.94
N PHE A 71 -36.80 -17.61 -3.66
CA PHE A 71 -37.02 -16.92 -4.95
C PHE A 71 -37.61 -17.85 -6.01
N ASP A 72 -37.14 -19.09 -6.10
CA ASP A 72 -37.69 -20.08 -7.03
C ASP A 72 -39.16 -20.41 -6.68
N GLU A 73 -39.47 -20.58 -5.40
CA GLU A 73 -40.85 -20.81 -4.92
C GLU A 73 -41.78 -19.60 -5.20
N ILE A 74 -41.26 -18.37 -5.15
CA ILE A 74 -42.00 -17.16 -5.56
C ILE A 74 -42.25 -17.17 -7.07
N ALA A 75 -41.24 -17.52 -7.87
CA ALA A 75 -41.36 -17.58 -9.33
C ALA A 75 -42.39 -18.64 -9.78
N LEU A 76 -42.49 -19.74 -9.04
CA LEU A 76 -43.51 -20.79 -9.23
C LEU A 76 -44.89 -20.42 -8.66
N GLY A 77 -45.04 -19.22 -8.06
CA GLY A 77 -46.30 -18.75 -7.47
C GLY A 77 -46.69 -19.44 -6.16
N LYS A 78 -45.82 -20.28 -5.59
CA LYS A 78 -46.08 -21.04 -4.35
C LYS A 78 -45.89 -20.20 -3.10
N LEU A 79 -45.11 -19.12 -3.19
CA LEU A 79 -44.80 -18.25 -2.06
C LEU A 79 -45.06 -16.77 -2.41
N LYS A 80 -45.68 -16.03 -1.50
CA LYS A 80 -45.88 -14.57 -1.66
C LYS A 80 -44.61 -13.82 -1.24
N TRP A 81 -44.03 -13.03 -2.16
CA TRP A 81 -42.80 -12.26 -1.92
C TRP A 81 -42.87 -11.32 -0.71
N THR A 82 -44.04 -10.71 -0.47
CA THR A 82 -44.26 -9.82 0.69
C THR A 82 -44.11 -10.56 2.02
N GLY A 83 -44.52 -11.83 2.08
CA GLY A 83 -44.38 -12.67 3.26
C GLY A 83 -42.92 -13.01 3.54
N MET A 84 -42.15 -13.32 2.49
CA MET A 84 -40.71 -13.57 2.58
C MET A 84 -39.96 -12.32 3.08
N LEU A 85 -40.20 -11.16 2.47
CA LEU A 85 -39.57 -9.91 2.90
C LEU A 85 -39.91 -9.54 4.35
N LYS A 86 -41.17 -9.69 4.77
CA LYS A 86 -41.56 -9.39 6.15
C LYS A 86 -40.86 -10.30 7.16
N LYS A 87 -40.73 -11.60 6.83
CA LYS A 87 -40.00 -12.58 7.65
C LYS A 87 -38.51 -12.28 7.73
N PHE A 88 -37.89 -11.81 6.66
CA PHE A 88 -36.48 -11.42 6.64
C PHE A 88 -36.25 -10.09 7.37
N TYR A 89 -36.98 -9.04 6.98
CA TYR A 89 -36.71 -7.67 7.41
C TYR A 89 -37.01 -7.44 8.90
N GLY A 90 -38.04 -8.10 9.44
CA GLY A 90 -38.41 -7.92 10.85
C GLY A 90 -37.27 -8.24 11.83
N PRO A 91 -36.73 -9.47 11.83
CA PRO A 91 -35.57 -9.84 12.65
C PRO A 91 -34.32 -9.04 12.27
N PHE A 92 -34.04 -8.89 10.96
CA PHE A 92 -32.86 -8.16 10.50
C PHE A 92 -32.82 -6.72 11.03
N HIS A 93 -33.93 -5.99 10.94
CA HIS A 93 -34.01 -4.60 11.39
C HIS A 93 -33.75 -4.48 12.90
N LYS A 94 -34.31 -5.39 13.70
CA LYS A 94 -34.02 -5.45 15.15
C LYS A 94 -32.54 -5.71 15.43
N THR A 95 -31.92 -6.61 14.67
CA THR A 95 -30.47 -6.87 14.79
C THR A 95 -29.67 -5.61 14.46
N VAL A 96 -30.04 -4.88 13.40
CA VAL A 96 -29.41 -3.59 13.03
C VAL A 96 -29.55 -2.56 14.16
N GLU A 97 -30.75 -2.35 14.69
CA GLU A 97 -30.98 -1.42 15.80
C GLU A 97 -30.15 -1.78 17.02
N SER A 98 -30.18 -3.05 17.44
CA SER A 98 -29.40 -3.52 18.59
C SER A 98 -27.88 -3.38 18.38
N THR A 99 -27.41 -3.53 17.14
CA THR A 99 -25.99 -3.38 16.80
C THR A 99 -25.57 -1.91 16.81
N LEU A 100 -26.43 -1.00 16.36
CA LEU A 100 -26.18 0.44 16.41
C LEU A 100 -26.16 0.98 17.84
N GLU A 101 -27.00 0.43 18.72
CA GLU A 101 -27.04 0.79 20.14
C GLU A 101 -25.81 0.28 20.93
N LYS A 102 -25.29 -0.88 20.55
CA LYS A 102 -24.00 -1.40 21.02
C LYS A 102 -22.86 -0.55 20.43
N LYS A 103 -22.70 0.68 20.94
CA LYS A 103 -21.61 1.64 20.64
C LYS A 103 -20.21 1.15 21.03
N HIS A 104 -19.97 -0.14 21.12
CA HIS A 104 -18.62 -0.67 21.10
C HIS A 104 -18.07 -0.51 19.69
N ARG A 105 -17.54 0.69 19.40
CA ARG A 105 -16.34 0.79 18.57
C ARG A 105 -15.27 -0.02 19.29
N LYS A 106 -15.30 -1.35 19.19
CA LYS A 106 -14.09 -2.17 19.24
C LYS A 106 -13.24 -1.67 18.06
N THR A 107 -12.61 -0.52 18.24
CA THR A 107 -11.39 -0.20 17.53
C THR A 107 -10.37 -1.09 18.23
N ALA A 108 -10.48 -2.40 17.98
CA ALA A 108 -9.70 -3.42 18.65
C ALA A 108 -8.27 -3.23 18.20
N GLY A 109 -7.57 -2.36 18.92
CA GLY A 109 -6.14 -2.31 18.83
C GLY A 109 -5.63 -3.61 19.40
N ARG A 110 -4.93 -4.39 18.59
CA ARG A 110 -4.22 -5.57 19.06
C ARG A 110 -3.00 -5.09 19.83
N PHE A 111 -2.97 -5.39 21.12
CA PHE A 111 -1.82 -5.12 21.97
C PHE A 111 -0.66 -6.04 21.55
N LEU A 112 0.52 -5.46 21.31
CA LEU A 112 1.70 -6.19 20.85
C LEU A 112 2.72 -6.43 21.97
N GLY A 113 2.67 -5.63 23.04
CA GLY A 113 3.63 -5.65 24.15
C GLY A 113 4.08 -4.24 24.52
N ASN A 114 5.10 -4.14 25.37
CA ASN A 114 5.68 -2.85 25.80
C ASN A 114 6.98 -2.57 25.04
N HIS A 115 7.28 -1.30 24.81
CA HIS A 115 8.54 -0.86 24.22
C HIS A 115 9.71 -1.24 25.15
N PRO A 116 10.77 -1.91 24.67
CA PRO A 116 11.83 -2.43 25.52
C PRO A 116 12.61 -1.32 26.27
N GLU A 117 12.82 -0.17 25.62
CA GLU A 117 13.56 0.95 26.23
C GLU A 117 12.69 1.90 27.07
N THR A 118 11.49 2.27 26.60
CA THR A 118 10.65 3.28 27.26
C THR A 118 9.58 2.70 28.17
N GLY A 119 9.29 1.40 28.06
CA GLY A 119 8.21 0.73 28.80
C GLY A 119 6.80 1.06 28.29
N GLU A 120 6.66 1.92 27.29
CA GLU A 120 5.36 2.37 26.77
C GLU A 120 4.58 1.24 26.06
N PRO A 121 3.24 1.18 26.17
CA PRO A 121 2.45 0.17 25.48
C PRO A 121 2.51 0.35 23.96
N VAL A 122 2.63 -0.76 23.23
CA VAL A 122 2.63 -0.81 21.77
C VAL A 122 1.42 -1.59 21.29
N SER A 123 0.67 -1.03 20.35
CA SER A 123 -0.52 -1.66 19.77
C SER A 123 -0.63 -1.43 18.26
N ALA A 124 -1.28 -2.34 17.55
CA ALA A 124 -1.65 -2.15 16.14
C ALA A 124 -3.17 -1.97 16.03
N ARG A 125 -3.63 -0.95 15.30
CA ARG A 125 -5.07 -0.63 15.20
C ARG A 125 -5.43 0.04 13.89
N MET A 126 -6.73 0.10 13.60
CA MET A 126 -7.25 0.88 12.47
C MET A 126 -7.30 2.37 12.82
N GLY A 127 -6.50 3.19 12.13
CA GLY A 127 -6.53 4.65 12.20
C GLY A 127 -7.37 5.27 11.08
N ARG A 128 -7.49 6.61 11.08
CA ARG A 128 -8.28 7.34 10.07
C ARG A 128 -7.78 7.18 8.63
N PHE A 129 -6.50 6.86 8.46
CA PHE A 129 -5.82 6.73 7.16
C PHE A 129 -5.39 5.29 6.86
N GLY A 130 -5.89 4.31 7.63
CA GLY A 130 -5.55 2.90 7.49
C GLY A 130 -4.87 2.31 8.74
N PRO A 131 -4.33 1.09 8.63
CA PRO A 131 -3.70 0.38 9.74
C PRO A 131 -2.43 1.09 10.23
N VAL A 132 -2.33 1.27 11.55
CA VAL A 132 -1.22 1.96 12.20
C VAL A 132 -0.76 1.20 13.45
N ALA A 133 0.56 1.21 13.68
CA ALA A 133 1.15 0.92 14.98
C ALA A 133 1.12 2.21 15.82
N GLN A 134 0.90 2.05 17.12
CA GLN A 134 0.88 3.10 18.12
C GLN A 134 1.82 2.75 19.26
N ILE A 135 2.66 3.72 19.67
CA ILE A 135 3.43 3.68 20.93
C ILE A 135 2.83 4.70 21.91
N GLY A 136 2.64 4.28 23.15
CA GLY A 136 2.03 5.06 24.23
C GLY A 136 0.51 5.00 24.25
N SER A 137 -0.12 5.43 25.34
CA SER A 137 -1.58 5.60 25.43
C SER A 137 -1.97 7.08 25.35
N SER A 138 -3.21 7.36 24.96
CA SER A 138 -3.79 8.70 25.14
C SER A 138 -4.18 8.97 26.60
N GLU A 139 -4.19 7.93 27.43
CA GLU A 139 -4.52 8.01 28.86
C GLU A 139 -3.33 8.51 29.70
N ASP A 140 -2.10 8.30 29.24
CA ASP A 140 -0.87 8.62 29.98
C ASP A 140 -0.49 10.12 29.91
N GLY A 141 -1.36 10.99 29.39
CA GLY A 141 -1.11 12.43 29.22
C GLY A 141 -0.11 12.82 28.12
N ASN A 142 0.72 11.87 27.66
CA ASN A 142 1.63 12.05 26.54
C ASN A 142 0.94 11.85 25.19
N LYS A 143 1.42 12.56 24.16
CA LYS A 143 0.89 12.37 22.79
C LYS A 143 1.38 11.04 22.22
N PRO A 144 0.49 10.08 21.92
CA PRO A 144 0.90 8.81 21.35
C PRO A 144 1.53 9.00 19.98
N ARG A 145 2.55 8.20 19.68
CA ARG A 145 3.23 8.19 18.39
C ARG A 145 2.56 7.18 17.47
N TYR A 146 2.46 7.51 16.18
CA TYR A 146 1.86 6.64 15.17
C TYR A 146 2.81 6.36 14.02
N ALA A 147 2.79 5.12 13.53
CA ALA A 147 3.47 4.73 12.31
C ALA A 147 2.58 3.82 11.46
N SER A 148 2.44 4.11 10.16
CA SER A 148 1.60 3.32 9.26
C SER A 148 2.25 1.99 8.90
N LEU A 149 1.46 0.91 8.95
CA LEU A 149 1.88 -0.43 8.52
C LEU A 149 2.23 -0.44 7.03
N THR A 150 3.11 -1.36 6.61
CA THR A 150 3.32 -1.64 5.18
C THR A 150 2.12 -2.40 4.60
N ARG A 151 2.00 -2.46 3.26
CA ARG A 151 0.89 -3.18 2.60
C ARG A 151 0.95 -4.70 2.84
N ASP A 152 2.13 -5.20 3.16
CA ASP A 152 2.46 -6.59 3.44
C ASP A 152 2.26 -6.95 4.93
N GLN A 153 2.09 -5.96 5.80
CA GLN A 153 1.80 -6.15 7.22
C GLN A 153 0.30 -6.09 7.48
N LEU A 154 -0.15 -6.89 8.45
CA LEU A 154 -1.53 -6.90 8.94
C LEU A 154 -1.55 -6.64 10.44
N ILE A 155 -2.59 -6.00 10.94
CA ILE A 155 -2.82 -5.76 12.38
C ILE A 155 -2.78 -7.08 13.15
N GLU A 156 -3.37 -8.14 12.58
CA GLU A 156 -3.50 -9.46 13.21
C GLU A 156 -2.19 -10.25 13.29
N THR A 157 -1.22 -9.99 12.40
CA THR A 157 0.00 -10.82 12.32
C THR A 157 1.27 -10.07 12.64
N ILE A 158 1.26 -8.73 12.64
CA ILE A 158 2.45 -7.93 12.94
C ILE A 158 2.97 -8.26 14.34
N SER A 159 4.29 -8.40 14.45
CA SER A 159 5.01 -8.58 15.71
C SER A 159 5.38 -7.24 16.36
N LEU A 160 5.72 -7.28 17.66
CA LEU A 160 6.22 -6.11 18.37
C LEU A 160 7.48 -5.53 17.70
N GLU A 161 8.43 -6.37 17.33
CA GLU A 161 9.68 -5.96 16.69
C GLU A 161 9.43 -5.25 15.34
N GLU A 162 8.56 -5.81 14.51
CA GLU A 162 8.19 -5.20 13.24
C GLU A 162 7.45 -3.87 13.43
N ALA A 163 6.59 -3.76 14.45
CA ALA A 163 5.90 -2.52 14.78
C ALA A 163 6.89 -1.45 15.24
N LEU A 164 7.84 -1.78 16.12
CA LEU A 164 8.89 -0.86 16.58
C LEU A 164 9.77 -0.37 15.42
N ARG A 165 10.11 -1.25 14.47
CA ARG A 165 10.82 -0.86 13.24
C ARG A 165 10.10 0.24 12.47
N LEU A 166 8.78 0.31 12.48
CA LEU A 166 8.06 1.37 11.77
C LEU A 166 8.37 2.78 12.30
N PHE A 167 8.79 2.89 13.57
CA PHE A 167 9.08 4.16 14.25
C PHE A 167 10.52 4.64 14.10
N THR A 168 11.40 3.85 13.48
CA THR A 168 12.79 4.27 13.21
C THR A 168 12.88 5.22 12.02
N LEU A 169 11.79 5.43 11.29
CA LEU A 169 11.68 6.41 10.21
C LEU A 169 10.73 7.55 10.63
N PRO A 170 11.02 8.80 10.25
CA PRO A 170 12.16 9.26 9.46
C PRO A 170 13.48 9.30 10.24
N ARG A 171 14.60 9.04 9.57
CA ARG A 171 15.97 9.16 10.15
C ARG A 171 16.86 10.05 9.29
N THR A 172 17.72 10.83 9.95
CA THR A 172 18.75 11.64 9.29
C THR A 172 20.00 10.79 9.07
N LEU A 173 20.47 10.70 7.83
CA LEU A 173 21.66 9.94 7.45
C LEU A 173 22.95 10.76 7.58
N GLY A 174 22.83 12.08 7.56
CA GLY A 174 23.93 13.03 7.60
C GLY A 174 23.64 14.27 6.76
N SER A 175 24.69 15.00 6.40
CA SER A 175 24.62 16.20 5.54
C SER A 175 25.32 15.95 4.21
N PHE A 176 24.70 16.41 3.12
CA PHE A 176 25.27 16.43 1.77
C PHE A 176 25.04 17.82 1.17
N GLU A 177 26.08 18.44 0.61
CA GLU A 177 26.01 19.81 0.07
C GLU A 177 25.43 20.84 1.07
N ASN A 178 25.87 20.77 2.33
CA ASN A 178 25.41 21.59 3.47
C ASN A 178 23.93 21.45 3.85
N GLU A 179 23.26 20.41 3.36
CA GLU A 179 21.83 20.17 3.57
C GLU A 179 21.59 18.76 4.08
N GLU A 180 20.59 18.60 4.95
CA GLU A 180 20.30 17.30 5.55
C GLU A 180 19.78 16.29 4.52
N VAL A 181 20.25 15.05 4.67
CA VAL A 181 19.74 13.90 3.94
C VAL A 181 18.91 13.06 4.92
N VAL A 182 17.58 13.05 4.71
CA VAL A 182 16.64 12.34 5.58
C VAL A 182 15.96 11.22 4.81
N VAL A 183 16.01 9.99 5.29
CA VAL A 183 15.20 8.89 4.75
C VAL A 183 13.91 8.76 5.56
N GLY A 184 12.79 8.61 4.86
CA GLY A 184 11.46 8.52 5.46
C GLY A 184 10.53 7.63 4.65
N LYS A 185 9.30 7.47 5.15
CA LYS A 185 8.25 6.68 4.53
C LYS A 185 7.03 7.56 4.29
N GLY A 186 6.56 7.61 3.04
CA GLY A 186 5.39 8.39 2.64
C GLY A 186 4.33 7.52 1.95
N ARG A 187 3.24 8.16 1.50
CA ARG A 187 2.11 7.50 0.80
C ARG A 187 2.52 6.69 -0.44
N PHE A 188 3.61 7.07 -1.10
CA PHE A 188 4.12 6.44 -2.33
C PHE A 188 5.27 5.45 -2.07
N GLY A 189 5.60 5.18 -0.81
CA GLY A 189 6.72 4.33 -0.42
C GLY A 189 7.86 5.11 0.25
N PRO A 190 8.99 4.44 0.51
CA PRO A 190 10.17 5.06 1.11
C PRO A 190 10.81 6.09 0.17
N TYR A 191 11.33 7.16 0.76
CA TYR A 191 11.97 8.26 0.04
C TYR A 191 13.16 8.82 0.81
N ILE A 192 14.08 9.44 0.08
CA ILE A 192 15.12 10.32 0.61
C ILE A 192 14.68 11.76 0.35
N ARG A 193 14.82 12.63 1.35
CA ARG A 193 14.57 14.06 1.25
C ARG A 193 15.90 14.80 1.38
N HIS A 194 16.17 15.67 0.41
CA HIS A 194 17.37 16.53 0.36
C HIS A 194 17.02 17.81 -0.42
N LYS A 195 17.37 19.00 0.10
CA LYS A 195 17.05 20.32 -0.52
C LYS A 195 15.59 20.46 -0.97
N SER A 196 14.64 20.05 -0.12
CA SER A 196 13.20 20.04 -0.42
C SER A 196 12.77 19.17 -1.61
N LYS A 197 13.68 18.38 -2.19
CA LYS A 197 13.39 17.37 -3.22
C LYS A 197 13.22 16.00 -2.59
N PHE A 198 12.43 15.16 -3.25
CA PHE A 198 12.12 13.80 -2.81
C PHE A 198 12.62 12.78 -3.86
N TYR A 199 13.41 11.81 -3.41
CA TYR A 199 14.01 10.78 -4.23
C TYR A 199 13.46 9.42 -3.80
N SER A 200 12.78 8.71 -4.69
CA SER A 200 12.15 7.42 -4.35
C SER A 200 13.19 6.32 -4.14
N VAL A 201 13.07 5.59 -3.03
CA VAL A 201 13.88 4.39 -2.77
C VAL A 201 13.16 3.20 -3.40
N LYS A 202 13.84 2.45 -4.28
CA LYS A 202 13.21 1.36 -5.05
C LYS A 202 12.89 0.18 -4.12
N LYS A 203 11.61 -0.21 -4.05
CA LYS A 203 11.16 -1.37 -3.26
C LYS A 203 11.88 -2.64 -3.72
N GLY A 204 12.47 -3.37 -2.78
CA GLY A 204 13.16 -4.63 -3.03
C GLY A 204 14.58 -4.51 -3.58
N VAL A 205 15.08 -3.29 -3.76
CA VAL A 205 16.49 -3.04 -4.12
C VAL A 205 17.24 -2.53 -2.90
N ASP A 206 16.74 -1.45 -2.31
CA ASP A 206 17.35 -0.80 -1.16
C ASP A 206 16.38 -0.85 0.03
N ASP A 207 16.89 -1.22 1.20
CA ASP A 207 16.13 -1.19 2.45
C ASP A 207 16.27 0.21 3.10
N PRO A 208 15.16 0.97 3.27
CA PRO A 208 15.22 2.29 3.91
C PRO A 208 15.71 2.26 5.36
N TYR A 209 15.62 1.12 6.04
CA TYR A 209 16.05 0.96 7.43
C TYR A 209 17.57 0.82 7.57
N SER A 210 18.25 0.27 6.55
CA SER A 210 19.71 0.08 6.54
C SER A 210 20.45 1.00 5.56
N LEU A 211 19.74 1.91 4.88
CA LEU A 211 20.28 2.78 3.83
C LEU A 211 21.38 3.73 4.32
N THR A 212 22.61 3.64 3.81
CA THR A 212 23.71 4.54 4.22
C THR A 212 23.67 5.89 3.49
N LEU A 213 24.44 6.87 4.00
CA LEU A 213 24.57 8.20 3.39
C LEU A 213 25.14 8.11 1.97
N GLU A 214 26.17 7.28 1.76
CA GLU A 214 26.83 7.10 0.46
C GLU A 214 25.83 6.56 -0.57
N ARG A 215 25.04 5.55 -0.19
CA ARG A 215 24.01 4.99 -1.07
C ARG A 215 22.90 6.00 -1.35
N ALA A 216 22.52 6.81 -0.36
CA ALA A 216 21.53 7.87 -0.55
C ALA A 216 22.02 8.94 -1.54
N ILE A 217 23.29 9.36 -1.44
CA ILE A 217 23.94 10.29 -2.37
C ILE A 217 23.96 9.69 -3.79
N GLN A 218 24.26 8.40 -3.93
CA GLN A 218 24.21 7.73 -5.22
C GLN A 218 22.80 7.78 -5.84
N ILE A 219 21.75 7.48 -5.07
CA ILE A 219 20.36 7.55 -5.54
C ILE A 219 19.98 8.98 -5.97
N ILE A 220 20.45 9.99 -5.24
CA ILE A 220 20.25 11.41 -5.59
C ILE A 220 20.91 11.72 -6.94
N HIS A 221 22.17 11.33 -7.14
CA HIS A 221 22.88 11.54 -8.41
C HIS A 221 22.22 10.80 -9.57
N GLU A 222 21.91 9.50 -9.42
CA GLU A 222 21.24 8.70 -10.45
C GLU A 222 19.93 9.36 -10.92
N LYS A 223 19.15 9.88 -9.97
CA LYS A 223 17.89 10.54 -10.26
C LYS A 223 18.10 11.89 -10.95
N ASN A 224 19.05 12.70 -10.49
CA ASN A 224 19.38 13.99 -11.10
C ASN A 224 19.93 13.81 -12.53
N GLU A 225 20.78 12.82 -12.77
CA GLU A 225 21.27 12.48 -14.11
C GLU A 225 20.16 11.96 -15.01
N ALA A 226 19.26 11.11 -14.49
CA ALA A 226 18.10 10.65 -15.24
C ALA A 226 17.15 11.80 -15.61
N GLU A 227 17.03 12.83 -14.77
CA GLU A 227 16.27 14.04 -15.09
C GLU A 227 16.98 14.91 -16.13
N LYS A 228 18.31 15.08 -16.04
CA LYS A 228 19.10 15.75 -17.07
C LYS A 228 18.99 15.05 -18.43
N LYS A 229 19.07 13.72 -18.47
CA LYS A 229 18.89 12.92 -19.71
C LYS A 229 17.49 13.03 -20.32
N LYS A 230 16.48 13.38 -19.52
CA LYS A 230 15.14 13.66 -20.04
C LYS A 230 15.06 15.02 -20.70
N LEU A 231 15.85 16.00 -20.26
CA LEU A 231 15.89 17.31 -20.90
C LEU A 231 16.71 17.21 -22.20
N VAL A 232 16.04 17.34 -23.33
CA VAL A 232 16.67 17.29 -24.66
C VAL A 232 17.11 18.69 -25.08
N ARG A 233 16.25 19.70 -24.90
CA ARG A 233 16.54 21.09 -25.23
C ARG A 233 15.66 22.04 -24.40
N GLU A 234 16.16 23.24 -24.13
CA GLU A 234 15.45 24.29 -23.41
C GLU A 234 15.34 25.53 -24.30
N PHE A 235 14.14 26.09 -24.39
CA PHE A 235 13.80 27.27 -25.19
C PHE A 235 13.20 28.34 -24.28
N GLY A 236 13.92 28.73 -23.22
CA GLY A 236 13.40 29.63 -22.19
C GLY A 236 12.35 28.93 -21.31
N ASP A 237 11.09 29.36 -21.39
CA ASP A 237 9.99 28.80 -20.61
C ASP A 237 9.43 27.47 -21.17
N ILE A 238 9.90 27.04 -22.35
CA ILE A 238 9.50 25.80 -23.00
C ILE A 238 10.63 24.77 -22.92
N MET A 239 10.34 23.59 -22.35
CA MET A 239 11.28 22.48 -22.27
C MET A 239 10.89 21.35 -23.23
N LEU A 240 11.84 20.90 -24.05
CA LEU A 240 11.71 19.67 -24.83
C LEU A 240 12.22 18.49 -24.00
N LEU A 241 11.30 17.58 -23.65
CA LEU A 241 11.55 16.47 -22.74
C LEU A 241 11.33 15.11 -23.40
N ASN A 242 12.12 14.12 -23.01
CA ASN A 242 11.95 12.72 -23.39
C ASN A 242 11.14 11.94 -22.36
N GLY A 243 9.97 11.44 -22.76
CA GLY A 243 9.03 10.70 -21.92
C GLY A 243 8.88 9.24 -22.33
N ARG A 244 8.08 8.49 -21.55
CA ARG A 244 7.77 7.07 -21.82
C ARG A 244 7.15 6.82 -23.21
N TYR A 245 6.49 7.83 -23.79
CA TYR A 245 5.77 7.74 -25.06
C TYR A 245 6.41 8.58 -26.18
N GLY A 246 7.68 8.97 -26.02
CA GLY A 246 8.41 9.82 -26.94
C GLY A 246 8.59 11.25 -26.44
N LEU A 247 9.09 12.11 -27.32
CA LEU A 247 9.38 13.52 -27.03
C LEU A 247 8.10 14.34 -26.88
N TYR A 248 8.13 15.30 -25.95
CA TYR A 248 7.03 16.22 -25.69
C TYR A 248 7.56 17.57 -25.24
N LEU A 249 6.76 18.62 -25.44
CA LEU A 249 7.04 19.96 -24.94
C LEU A 249 6.36 20.14 -23.58
N SER A 250 7.02 20.81 -22.64
CA SER A 250 6.50 21.16 -21.33
C SER A 250 6.61 22.66 -21.11
N ARG A 251 5.48 23.32 -20.81
CA ARG A 251 5.39 24.76 -20.46
C ARG A 251 4.36 24.91 -19.33
N ASP A 252 4.69 25.66 -18.28
CA ASP A 252 3.79 25.95 -17.14
C ASP A 252 3.06 24.72 -16.55
N LYS A 253 3.80 23.61 -16.33
CA LYS A 253 3.27 22.32 -15.82
C LYS A 253 2.27 21.62 -16.76
N LYS A 254 2.08 22.10 -17.99
CA LYS A 254 1.30 21.42 -19.04
C LYS A 254 2.24 20.73 -20.03
N ASN A 255 1.83 19.54 -20.46
CA ASN A 255 2.55 18.74 -21.45
C ASN A 255 1.82 18.78 -22.80
N TYR A 256 2.58 18.99 -23.87
CA TYR A 256 2.11 19.13 -25.24
C TYR A 256 2.78 18.10 -26.13
N ARG A 257 1.97 17.39 -26.92
CA ARG A 257 2.45 16.33 -27.80
C ARG A 257 3.01 16.94 -29.08
N ILE A 258 4.22 16.51 -29.46
CA ILE A 258 4.83 16.91 -30.73
C ILE A 258 4.17 16.12 -31.87
N PRO A 259 3.78 16.78 -32.99
CA PRO A 259 3.26 16.10 -34.17
C PRO A 259 4.24 15.06 -34.73
N LYS A 260 3.70 13.98 -35.32
CA LYS A 260 4.54 12.96 -35.97
C LYS A 260 5.19 13.58 -37.22
N GLY A 261 6.51 13.41 -37.36
CA GLY A 261 7.26 13.91 -38.53
C GLY A 261 7.93 15.28 -38.33
N THR A 262 7.82 15.90 -37.17
CA THR A 262 8.57 17.12 -36.84
C THR A 262 10.06 16.81 -36.68
N ASP A 263 10.93 17.59 -37.34
CA ASP A 263 12.38 17.51 -37.10
C ASP A 263 12.71 18.15 -35.76
N ILE A 264 13.32 17.35 -34.89
CA ILE A 264 13.63 17.73 -33.51
C ILE A 264 14.93 18.53 -33.44
N ASN A 265 15.85 18.31 -34.39
CA ASN A 265 17.16 18.93 -34.36
C ASN A 265 17.11 20.40 -34.79
N SER A 266 16.24 20.72 -35.75
CA SER A 266 16.01 22.07 -36.25
C SER A 266 14.94 22.87 -35.48
N LEU A 267 14.32 22.26 -34.46
CA LEU A 267 13.17 22.84 -33.77
C LEU A 267 13.52 24.21 -33.16
N THR A 268 12.79 25.25 -33.54
CA THR A 268 12.97 26.60 -32.99
C THR A 268 11.94 26.92 -31.90
N ARG A 269 12.14 28.04 -31.19
CA ARG A 269 11.21 28.50 -30.16
C ARG A 269 9.83 28.80 -30.75
N GLU A 270 9.80 29.46 -31.90
CA GLU A 270 8.58 29.87 -32.60
C GLU A 270 7.73 28.65 -33.00
N GLU A 271 8.39 27.60 -33.48
CA GLU A 271 7.73 26.34 -33.83
C GLU A 271 7.17 25.62 -32.58
N CYS A 272 7.90 25.67 -31.46
CA CYS A 272 7.41 25.15 -30.19
C CYS A 272 6.15 25.88 -29.72
N GLU A 273 6.13 27.21 -29.83
CA GLU A 273 4.98 28.04 -29.48
C GLU A 273 3.77 27.73 -30.36
N ALA A 274 3.97 27.57 -31.68
CA ALA A 274 2.91 27.18 -32.62
C ALA A 274 2.31 25.79 -32.30
N ILE A 275 3.15 24.82 -31.90
CA ILE A 275 2.69 23.49 -31.48
C ILE A 275 1.84 23.56 -30.20
N ILE A 276 2.26 24.39 -29.24
CA ILE A 276 1.55 24.62 -27.98
C ILE A 276 0.19 25.25 -28.26
N GLU A 277 0.15 26.35 -29.02
CA GLU A 277 -1.08 27.08 -29.33
C GLU A 277 -2.09 26.20 -30.08
N ARG A 278 -1.63 25.42 -31.07
CA ARG A 278 -2.47 24.48 -31.81
C ARG A 278 -3.03 23.37 -30.91
N SER A 279 -2.25 22.92 -29.93
CA SER A 279 -2.67 21.92 -28.97
C SER A 279 -3.67 22.46 -27.95
N GLU A 280 -3.57 23.73 -27.56
CA GLU A 280 -4.56 24.40 -26.70
C GLU A 280 -5.87 24.66 -27.42
N LYS A 281 -5.83 25.07 -28.69
CA LYS A 281 -7.02 25.26 -29.53
C LYS A 281 -7.81 23.96 -29.77
N LYS A 282 -7.15 22.80 -29.75
CA LYS A 282 -7.79 21.47 -29.90
C LYS A 282 -8.47 20.94 -28.63
N LYS A 283 -8.21 21.55 -27.47
CA LYS A 283 -8.80 21.16 -26.17
C LYS A 283 -10.04 21.96 -25.79
N LYS A 284 -10.28 23.09 -26.46
CA LYS A 284 -11.57 23.81 -26.45
C LYS A 284 -12.51 23.17 -27.46
#